data_AF-A0A840YDM6-F1
#
_entry.id   AF-A0A840YDM6-F1
#
_cell.length_a   1.000
_cell.length_b   1.000
_cell.length_c   1.000
_cell.angle_alpha   90.00
_cell.angle_beta   90.00
_cell.angle_gamma   90.00
#
_symmetry.space_group_name_H-M   'P 1'
#
loop_
_entity.id
_entity.type
_entity.pdbx_description
1 polymer ?
#
loop_
_entity_poly.entity_id
_entity_poly.type
_entity_poly.pdbx_seq_one_letter_code
_entity_poly.pdbx_strand_id
1 'polypeptide(L)'
;MQDLPFQTPTQWAALAVALIAGLLLGLALAPRHRKWRDRYHGEELAHSSFRTRAETELKERNTRVRALEEENLRLRETLDKGGVALPAGAAAVAATGSSGWFGRGGDDLTRIRGIDETRAKQLHKLGFKSFADLEDMRLDQALTAEQKLGMGPGAIAAAGWREQASLLRTGRHEEHAKRYG
;
A
#
# COMPACT_ATOMS: atom_id res chain seq x y z
N MET A 1 -9.91 -75.02 -0.08
CA MET A 1 -9.64 -74.11 1.05
C MET A 1 -8.33 -73.41 0.72
N GLN A 2 -8.36 -72.10 0.46
CA GLN A 2 -7.14 -71.34 0.14
C GLN A 2 -6.38 -71.09 1.45
N ASP A 3 -5.19 -71.67 1.56
CA ASP A 3 -4.30 -71.39 2.68
C ASP A 3 -3.90 -69.92 2.66
N LEU A 4 -4.17 -69.22 3.76
CA LEU A 4 -3.76 -67.83 3.91
C LEU A 4 -2.22 -67.74 3.87
N PRO A 5 -1.64 -66.78 3.14
CA PRO A 5 -0.20 -66.71 2.87
C PRO A 5 0.68 -66.44 4.11
N PHE A 6 0.09 -66.12 5.26
CA PHE A 6 0.81 -65.78 6.49
C PHE A 6 0.26 -66.60 7.67
N GLN A 7 0.91 -67.72 7.96
CA GLN A 7 0.48 -68.62 9.04
C GLN A 7 1.36 -68.55 10.29
N THR A 8 2.54 -67.93 10.20
CA THR A 8 3.48 -67.87 11.33
C THR A 8 3.48 -66.48 12.00
N PRO A 9 3.58 -66.40 13.35
CA PRO A 9 3.64 -65.12 14.07
C PRO A 9 4.80 -64.22 13.62
N THR A 10 5.90 -64.83 13.17
CA THR A 10 7.09 -64.13 12.67
C THR A 10 6.84 -63.41 11.34
N GLN A 11 5.99 -63.95 10.45
CA GLN A 11 5.59 -63.27 9.22
C GLN A 11 4.79 -62.00 9.50
N TRP A 12 3.87 -62.05 10.48
CA TRP A 12 3.14 -60.87 10.94
C TRP A 12 4.05 -59.81 11.56
N ALA A 13 5.05 -60.24 12.35
CA ALA A 13 6.04 -59.34 12.91
C ALA A 13 6.89 -58.65 11.82
N ALA A 14 7.31 -59.40 10.79
CA ALA A 14 8.06 -58.83 9.66
C ALA A 14 7.22 -57.80 8.87
N LEU A 15 5.94 -58.07 8.64
CA LEU A 15 5.03 -57.13 7.99
C LEU A 15 4.84 -55.85 8.81
N ALA A 16 4.68 -55.96 10.13
CA ALA A 16 4.55 -54.81 11.01
C ALA A 16 5.80 -53.93 10.97
N VAL A 17 6.99 -54.53 10.98
CA VAL A 17 8.25 -53.79 10.88
C VAL A 17 8.37 -53.09 9.51
N ALA A 18 8.02 -53.77 8.42
CA ALA A 18 8.05 -53.19 7.08
C ALA A 18 7.08 -52.00 6.95
N LEU A 19 5.88 -52.11 7.54
CA LEU A 19 4.88 -51.03 7.55
C LEU A 19 5.40 -49.81 8.33
N ILE A 20 5.98 -50.04 9.51
CA ILE A 20 6.55 -48.97 10.34
C ILE A 20 7.73 -48.32 9.62
N ALA A 21 8.62 -49.10 9.01
CA ALA A 21 9.75 -48.59 8.25
C ALA A 21 9.29 -47.75 7.04
N GLY A 22 8.30 -48.23 6.29
CA GLY A 22 7.71 -47.50 5.17
C GLY A 22 7.00 -46.22 5.62
N LEU A 23 6.30 -46.24 6.74
CA LEU A 23 5.64 -45.07 7.32
C LEU A 23 6.66 -44.01 7.78
N LEU A 24 7.71 -44.44 8.47
CA LEU A 24 8.79 -43.55 8.93
C LEU A 24 9.54 -42.95 7.74
N LEU A 25 9.85 -43.75 6.73
CA LEU A 25 10.51 -43.27 5.52
C LEU A 25 9.61 -42.32 4.72
N GLY A 26 8.32 -42.62 4.60
CA GLY A 26 7.33 -41.76 3.95
C GLY A 26 7.15 -40.43 4.69
N LEU A 27 7.15 -40.43 6.02
CA LEU A 27 7.06 -39.22 6.83
C LEU A 27 8.36 -38.39 6.80
N ALA A 28 9.51 -39.07 6.67
CA ALA A 28 10.82 -38.42 6.52
C ALA A 28 10.99 -37.79 5.13
N LEU A 29 10.48 -38.43 4.07
CA LEU A 29 10.50 -37.90 2.70
C LEU A 29 9.34 -36.96 2.40
N ALA A 30 8.32 -36.88 3.26
CA ALA A 30 7.23 -35.93 3.10
C ALA A 30 7.82 -34.50 3.06
N PRO A 31 7.67 -33.76 1.93
CA PRO A 31 8.19 -32.41 1.83
C PRO A 31 7.47 -31.56 2.88
N ARG A 32 8.17 -31.30 3.97
CA ARG A 32 7.72 -30.47 5.09
C ARG A 32 7.24 -29.15 4.50
N HIS A 33 5.95 -28.89 4.64
CA HIS A 33 5.19 -27.69 4.24
C HIS A 33 5.68 -26.37 4.87
N ARG A 34 6.98 -26.25 5.21
CA ARG A 34 7.61 -25.06 5.82
C ARG A 34 7.45 -23.83 4.94
N LYS A 35 7.44 -24.00 3.62
CA LYS A 35 7.45 -22.88 2.68
C LYS A 35 6.15 -22.06 2.67
N TRP A 36 5.02 -22.61 3.13
CA TRP A 36 3.76 -21.87 3.21
C TRP A 36 3.56 -21.17 4.56
N ARG A 37 4.09 -21.74 5.66
CA ARG A 37 4.02 -21.13 7.00
C ARG A 37 4.98 -19.95 7.17
N ASP A 38 6.15 -19.97 6.52
CA ASP A 38 7.07 -18.83 6.55
C ASP A 38 6.50 -17.60 5.81
N ARG A 39 5.62 -17.79 4.81
CA ARG A 39 4.93 -16.68 4.14
C ARG A 39 3.79 -16.10 4.98
N TYR A 40 3.03 -16.94 5.69
CA TYR A 40 1.94 -16.48 6.56
C TYR A 40 2.43 -15.78 7.85
N HIS A 41 3.54 -16.23 8.47
CA HIS A 41 4.10 -15.53 9.64
C HIS A 41 4.86 -14.25 9.29
N GLY A 42 5.27 -14.07 8.03
CA GLY A 42 5.84 -12.81 7.53
C GLY A 42 4.83 -11.65 7.51
N GLU A 43 3.54 -11.96 7.31
CA GLU A 43 2.47 -10.95 7.27
C GLU A 43 2.17 -10.35 8.67
N GLU A 44 2.18 -11.15 9.73
CA GLU A 44 1.95 -10.68 11.11
C GLU A 44 3.07 -9.76 11.64
N LEU A 45 4.33 -10.06 11.29
CA LEU A 45 5.49 -9.21 11.62
C LEU A 45 5.50 -7.90 10.82
N ALA A 46 5.04 -7.93 9.56
CA ALA A 46 4.85 -6.73 8.76
C ALA A 46 3.73 -5.85 9.33
N HIS A 47 2.63 -6.44 9.82
CA HIS A 47 1.52 -5.69 10.42
C HIS A 47 1.87 -5.06 11.77
N SER A 48 2.58 -5.76 12.65
CA SER A 48 3.00 -5.19 13.93
C SER A 48 4.01 -4.05 13.75
N SER A 49 4.99 -4.22 12.86
CA SER A 49 5.97 -3.17 12.55
C SER A 49 5.37 -1.96 11.83
N PHE A 50 4.30 -2.13 11.05
CA PHE A 50 3.61 -1.02 10.40
C PHE A 50 2.91 -0.09 11.40
N ARG A 51 2.26 -0.63 12.44
CA ARG A 51 1.57 0.17 13.45
C ARG A 51 2.55 1.02 14.25
N THR A 52 3.66 0.42 14.70
CA THR A 52 4.70 1.15 15.44
C THR A 52 5.35 2.25 14.58
N ARG A 53 5.66 1.97 13.31
CA ARG A 53 6.22 2.99 12.40
C ARG A 53 5.25 4.14 12.13
N ALA A 54 3.97 3.84 11.94
CA ALA A 54 2.95 4.87 11.77
C ALA A 54 2.78 5.74 13.02
N GLU A 55 2.84 5.14 14.22
CA GLU A 55 2.77 5.87 15.48
C GLU A 55 4.00 6.76 15.71
N THR A 56 5.20 6.31 15.37
CA THR A 56 6.42 7.13 15.47
C THR A 56 6.38 8.31 14.50
N GLU A 57 5.95 8.07 13.27
CA GLU A 57 5.86 9.11 12.25
C GLU A 57 4.81 10.18 12.61
N LEU A 58 3.67 9.77 13.15
CA LEU A 58 2.65 10.70 13.65
C LEU A 58 3.18 11.56 14.80
N LYS A 59 3.94 10.97 15.73
CA LYS A 59 4.56 11.72 16.83
C LYS A 59 5.57 12.73 16.31
N GLU A 60 6.46 12.33 15.40
CA GLU A 60 7.45 13.23 14.80
C GLU A 60 6.79 14.39 14.06
N ARG A 61 5.77 14.11 13.24
CA ARG A 61 4.99 15.15 12.55
C ARG A 61 4.34 16.12 13.53
N ASN A 62 3.71 15.62 14.59
CA ASN A 62 3.09 16.46 15.62
C ASN A 62 4.12 17.33 16.36
N THR A 63 5.28 16.78 16.69
CA THR A 63 6.37 17.57 17.31
C THR A 63 6.86 18.68 16.38
N ARG A 64 6.98 18.39 15.08
CA ARG A 64 7.40 19.36 14.07
C ARG A 64 6.36 20.46 13.88
N VAL A 65 5.07 20.12 13.84
CA VAL A 65 3.98 21.11 13.76
C VAL A 65 4.03 22.05 14.95
N ARG A 66 4.14 21.50 16.17
CA ARG A 66 4.23 22.33 17.38
C ARG A 66 5.45 23.25 17.37
N ALA A 67 6.62 22.76 16.95
CA ALA A 67 7.82 23.60 16.83
C ALA A 67 7.61 24.74 15.81
N LEU A 68 6.99 24.45 14.67
CA LEU A 68 6.67 25.46 13.66
C LEU A 68 5.63 26.47 14.14
N GLU A 69 4.66 26.06 14.95
CA GLU A 69 3.67 26.95 15.55
C GLU A 69 4.33 27.91 16.56
N GLU A 70 5.25 27.40 17.39
CA GLU A 70 6.02 28.21 18.33
C GLU A 70 6.94 29.20 17.61
N GLU A 71 7.61 28.79 16.53
CA GLU A 71 8.41 29.68 15.69
C GLU A 71 7.57 30.74 14.98
N ASN A 72 6.41 30.37 14.43
CA ASN A 72 5.48 31.32 13.84
C ASN A 72 4.98 32.34 14.86
N LEU A 73 4.67 31.90 16.08
CA LEU A 73 4.26 32.80 17.15
C LEU A 73 5.38 33.78 17.49
N ARG A 74 6.62 33.30 17.65
CA ARG A 74 7.79 34.16 17.87
C ARG A 74 7.96 35.18 16.75
N LEU A 75 7.90 34.75 15.48
CA LEU A 75 8.01 35.64 14.34
C LEU A 75 6.89 36.70 14.35
N ARG A 76 5.65 36.30 14.62
CA ARG A 76 4.52 37.23 14.77
C ARG A 76 4.75 38.24 15.88
N GLU A 77 5.23 37.81 17.04
CA GLU A 77 5.58 38.74 18.12
C GLU A 77 6.73 39.69 17.73
N THR A 78 7.74 39.22 16.99
CA THR A 78 8.82 40.09 16.51
C THR A 78 8.33 41.11 15.49
N LEU A 79 7.36 40.72 14.64
CA LEU A 79 6.73 41.61 13.65
C LEU A 79 5.78 42.62 14.31
N ASP A 80 5.12 42.24 15.41
CA ASP A 80 4.23 43.13 16.15
C ASP A 80 5.04 44.14 17.00
N LYS A 81 6.16 43.70 17.59
CA LYS A 81 7.08 44.55 18.37
C LYS A 81 7.99 45.41 17.49
N GLY A 82 8.40 44.89 16.34
CA GLY A 82 9.13 45.62 15.32
C GLY A 82 8.16 46.04 14.24
N GLY A 83 7.56 47.22 14.35
CA GLY A 83 6.68 47.78 13.30
C GLY A 83 7.43 47.89 11.97
N VAL A 84 7.38 46.83 11.14
CA VAL A 84 7.99 46.81 9.82
C VAL A 84 6.95 47.25 8.81
N ALA A 85 7.08 48.48 8.34
CA ALA A 85 6.50 48.90 7.08
C ALA A 85 7.15 48.07 5.95
N LEU A 86 6.45 47.04 5.46
CA LEU A 86 6.89 46.26 4.30
C LEU A 86 6.73 47.11 3.02
N PRO A 87 7.75 47.14 2.12
CA PRO A 87 7.57 47.74 0.80
C PRO A 87 6.59 46.89 -0.02
N ALA A 88 5.55 47.54 -0.55
CA ALA A 88 4.42 46.94 -1.29
C ALA A 88 4.78 46.15 -2.57
N GLY A 89 6.06 45.90 -2.86
CA GLY A 89 6.53 45.21 -4.07
C GLY A 89 6.81 43.71 -3.92
N ALA A 90 7.02 43.19 -2.71
CA ALA A 90 7.44 41.78 -2.53
C ALA A 90 6.29 40.76 -2.62
N ALA A 91 5.05 41.18 -2.35
CA ALA A 91 3.88 40.30 -2.40
C ALA A 91 3.47 39.90 -3.84
N ALA A 92 3.85 40.70 -4.85
CA ALA A 92 3.49 40.42 -6.24
C ALA A 92 4.29 39.26 -6.86
N VAL A 93 5.55 39.04 -6.44
CA VAL A 93 6.40 37.97 -6.99
C VAL A 93 6.09 36.61 -6.35
N ALA A 94 5.63 36.59 -5.09
CA ALA A 94 5.21 35.35 -4.42
C ALA A 94 3.86 34.82 -4.94
N ALA A 95 3.00 35.68 -5.48
CA ALA A 95 1.69 35.31 -6.01
C ALA A 95 1.76 34.64 -7.40
N THR A 96 2.85 34.83 -8.15
CA THR A 96 3.02 34.24 -9.50
C THR A 96 3.48 32.78 -9.47
N GLY A 97 3.96 32.27 -8.32
CA GLY A 97 4.52 30.91 -8.21
C GLY A 97 3.60 29.84 -7.60
N SER A 98 2.44 30.21 -7.03
CA SER A 98 1.58 29.26 -6.29
C SER A 98 0.10 29.28 -6.72
N SER A 99 -0.30 30.21 -7.59
CA SER A 99 -1.68 30.35 -8.06
C SER A 99 -2.01 29.49 -9.31
N GLY A 100 -1.26 28.40 -9.53
CA GLY A 100 -1.44 27.49 -10.68
C GLY A 100 -1.72 26.02 -10.33
N TRP A 101 -1.62 25.60 -9.05
CA TRP A 101 -1.72 24.18 -8.65
C TRP A 101 -2.89 23.86 -7.70
N PHE A 102 -3.44 24.85 -6.98
CA PHE A 102 -4.52 24.64 -5.98
C PHE A 102 -5.82 25.38 -6.33
N GLY A 103 -6.20 25.37 -7.62
CA GLY A 103 -7.37 26.10 -8.12
C GLY A 103 -8.52 25.20 -8.56
N ARG A 104 -9.24 24.58 -7.62
CA ARG A 104 -10.64 24.13 -7.78
C ARG A 104 -10.97 23.35 -9.07
N GLY A 105 -10.49 22.11 -9.15
CA GLY A 105 -10.94 21.11 -10.13
C GLY A 105 -10.12 19.86 -9.89
N GLY A 106 -10.77 18.73 -9.56
CA GLY A 106 -10.08 17.48 -9.22
C GLY A 106 -9.05 17.08 -10.28
N ASP A 107 -8.03 16.33 -9.86
CA ASP A 107 -7.00 15.86 -10.78
C ASP A 107 -7.64 15.00 -11.88
N ASP A 108 -7.09 15.10 -13.09
CA ASP A 108 -7.56 14.31 -14.21
C ASP A 108 -7.09 12.84 -14.07
N LEU A 109 -7.93 12.04 -13.41
CA LEU A 109 -7.66 10.62 -13.14
C LEU A 109 -7.51 9.79 -14.41
N THR A 110 -8.00 10.27 -15.57
CA THR A 110 -7.88 9.56 -16.86
C THR A 110 -6.42 9.43 -17.33
N ARG A 111 -5.51 10.20 -16.72
CA ARG A 111 -4.07 10.10 -16.98
C ARG A 111 -3.43 8.83 -16.44
N ILE A 112 -4.07 8.13 -15.50
CA ILE A 112 -3.58 6.84 -14.99
C ILE A 112 -3.98 5.74 -15.96
N ARG A 113 -3.02 4.91 -16.36
CA ARG A 113 -3.23 3.82 -17.32
C ARG A 113 -4.25 2.82 -16.76
N GLY A 114 -5.33 2.62 -17.50
CA GLY A 114 -6.44 1.75 -17.10
C GLY A 114 -7.59 2.46 -16.39
N ILE A 115 -7.50 3.77 -16.16
CA ILE A 115 -8.63 4.60 -15.73
C ILE A 115 -9.22 5.30 -16.96
N ASP A 116 -10.29 4.75 -17.51
CA ASP A 116 -11.07 5.40 -18.58
C ASP A 116 -11.99 6.49 -18.01
N GLU A 117 -12.53 7.36 -18.86
CA GLU A 117 -13.50 8.42 -18.49
C GLU A 117 -14.66 7.91 -17.60
N THR A 118 -15.18 6.72 -17.91
CA THR A 118 -16.23 6.06 -17.14
C THR A 118 -15.77 5.70 -15.73
N ARG A 119 -14.54 5.17 -15.62
CA ARG A 119 -13.94 4.75 -14.34
C ARG A 119 -13.56 5.97 -13.51
N ALA A 120 -13.03 7.02 -14.13
CA ALA A 120 -12.75 8.30 -13.49
C ALA A 120 -14.03 8.91 -12.88
N LYS A 121 -15.15 8.92 -13.62
CA LYS A 121 -16.45 9.38 -13.09
C LYS A 121 -16.94 8.53 -11.92
N GLN A 122 -16.77 7.21 -11.98
CA GLN A 122 -17.12 6.32 -10.88
C GLN A 122 -16.23 6.54 -9.65
N LEU A 123 -14.93 6.77 -9.83
CA LEU A 123 -13.99 7.14 -8.76
C LEU A 123 -14.34 8.49 -8.13
N HIS A 124 -14.68 9.50 -8.94
CA HIS A 124 -15.17 10.79 -8.46
C HIS A 124 -16.44 10.63 -7.62
N LYS A 125 -17.35 9.75 -8.03
CA LYS A 125 -18.58 9.43 -7.28
C LYS A 125 -18.28 8.70 -5.96
N LEU A 126 -17.19 7.94 -5.91
CA LEU A 126 -16.69 7.30 -4.69
C LEU A 126 -15.95 8.25 -3.75
N GLY A 127 -15.66 9.47 -4.21
CA GLY A 127 -15.00 10.51 -3.42
C GLY A 127 -13.50 10.63 -3.69
N PHE A 128 -12.91 9.80 -4.55
CA PHE A 128 -11.52 9.94 -5.00
C PHE A 128 -11.47 11.04 -6.06
N LYS A 129 -10.90 12.20 -5.73
CA LYS A 129 -10.92 13.39 -6.61
C LYS A 129 -9.51 13.85 -7.02
N SER A 130 -8.48 13.26 -6.44
CA SER A 130 -7.08 13.62 -6.69
C SER A 130 -6.19 12.39 -6.85
N PHE A 131 -5.00 12.57 -7.43
CA PHE A 131 -3.95 11.54 -7.45
C PHE A 131 -3.51 11.17 -6.02
N ALA A 132 -3.54 12.12 -5.10
CA ALA A 132 -3.23 11.87 -3.69
C ALA A 132 -4.23 10.89 -3.04
N ASP A 133 -5.53 11.05 -3.33
CA ASP A 133 -6.55 10.14 -2.80
C ASP A 133 -6.39 8.70 -3.33
N LEU A 134 -5.92 8.56 -4.57
CA LEU A 134 -5.60 7.26 -5.16
C LEU A 134 -4.32 6.66 -4.58
N GLU A 135 -3.29 7.49 -4.32
CA GLU A 135 -2.05 7.07 -3.64
C GLU A 135 -2.34 6.52 -2.24
N ASP A 136 -3.28 7.13 -1.52
CA ASP A 136 -3.71 6.71 -0.18
C ASP A 136 -4.81 5.63 -0.17
N MET A 137 -5.23 5.15 -1.34
CA MET A 137 -6.31 4.16 -1.46
C MET A 137 -5.99 2.84 -0.75
N ARG A 138 -6.63 2.61 0.40
CA ARG A 138 -6.45 1.37 1.19
C ARG A 138 -6.99 0.14 0.47
N LEU A 139 -6.52 -1.06 0.85
CA LEU A 139 -6.95 -2.33 0.25
C LEU A 139 -8.47 -2.56 0.31
N ASP A 140 -9.12 -2.20 1.42
CA ASP A 140 -10.57 -2.26 1.59
C ASP A 140 -11.32 -1.31 0.62
N GLN A 141 -10.74 -0.13 0.40
CA GLN A 141 -11.27 0.87 -0.52
C GLN A 141 -11.05 0.47 -1.98
N ALA A 142 -9.90 -0.13 -2.29
CA ALA A 142 -9.59 -0.68 -3.60
C ALA A 142 -10.54 -1.82 -3.96
N LEU A 143 -10.81 -2.75 -3.04
CA LEU A 143 -11.78 -3.84 -3.24
C LEU A 143 -13.20 -3.31 -3.48
N THR A 144 -13.61 -2.30 -2.71
CA THR A 144 -14.91 -1.65 -2.89
C THR A 144 -15.01 -0.92 -4.24
N ALA A 145 -13.92 -0.26 -4.65
CA ALA A 145 -13.83 0.37 -5.96
C ALA A 145 -13.86 -0.67 -7.08
N GLU A 146 -13.07 -1.73 -7.00
CA GLU A 146 -13.04 -2.85 -7.96
C GLU A 146 -14.43 -3.47 -8.13
N GLN A 147 -15.11 -3.78 -7.03
CA GLN A 147 -16.45 -4.35 -7.06
C GLN A 147 -17.46 -3.43 -7.78
N LYS A 148 -17.39 -2.12 -7.54
CA LYS A 148 -18.29 -1.14 -8.16
C LYS A 148 -17.91 -0.82 -9.62
N LEU A 149 -16.63 -0.95 -9.96
CA LEU A 149 -16.10 -0.80 -11.31
C LEU A 149 -16.26 -2.08 -12.13
N GLY A 150 -16.73 -3.18 -11.52
CA GLY A 150 -16.90 -4.49 -12.16
C GLY A 150 -15.57 -5.17 -12.51
N MET A 151 -14.48 -4.80 -11.83
CA MET A 151 -13.17 -5.39 -12.01
C MET A 151 -12.97 -6.59 -11.07
N GLY A 152 -12.12 -7.53 -11.49
CA GLY A 152 -11.70 -8.63 -10.63
C GLY A 152 -10.91 -8.11 -9.41
N PRO A 153 -10.97 -8.83 -8.26
CA PRO A 153 -10.25 -8.42 -7.07
C PRO A 153 -8.74 -8.36 -7.32
N GLY A 154 -8.11 -7.27 -6.92
CA GLY A 154 -6.68 -7.00 -7.13
C GLY A 154 -6.33 -6.41 -8.50
N ALA A 155 -7.30 -6.11 -9.36
CA ALA A 155 -7.06 -5.47 -10.65
C ALA A 155 -6.44 -4.07 -10.54
N ILE A 156 -6.83 -3.27 -9.54
CA ILE A 156 -6.27 -1.93 -9.29
C ILE A 156 -4.81 -2.03 -8.85
N ALA A 157 -4.50 -3.03 -8.02
CA ALA A 157 -3.13 -3.31 -7.59
C ALA A 157 -2.27 -3.83 -8.74
N ALA A 158 -2.80 -4.76 -9.55
CA ALA A 158 -2.12 -5.28 -10.73
C ALA A 158 -1.88 -4.20 -11.80
N ALA A 159 -2.79 -3.24 -11.93
CA ALA A 159 -2.64 -2.09 -12.81
C ALA A 159 -1.71 -1.01 -12.23
N GLY A 160 -1.28 -1.11 -10.98
CA GLY A 160 -0.30 -0.20 -10.37
C GLY A 160 -0.80 1.24 -10.20
N TRP A 161 -2.11 1.45 -10.01
CA TRP A 161 -2.70 2.81 -9.98
C TRP A 161 -2.08 3.71 -8.90
N ARG A 162 -1.68 3.15 -7.74
CA ARG A 162 -1.05 3.90 -6.64
C ARG A 162 0.35 4.42 -7.00
N GLU A 163 1.15 3.58 -7.66
CA GLU A 163 2.50 3.94 -8.11
C GLU A 163 2.45 4.99 -9.22
N GLN A 164 1.52 4.82 -10.17
CA GLN A 164 1.27 5.81 -11.23
C GLN A 164 0.80 7.16 -10.65
N ALA A 165 -0.11 7.14 -9.67
CA ALA A 165 -0.58 8.35 -9.01
C ALA A 165 0.56 9.09 -8.29
N SER A 166 1.47 8.38 -7.62
CA SER A 166 2.65 8.96 -6.97
C SER A 166 3.61 9.61 -7.99
N LEU A 167 3.83 8.96 -9.13
CA LEU A 167 4.64 9.50 -10.23
C LEU A 167 4.01 10.76 -10.87
N LEU A 168 2.69 10.79 -11.02
CA LEU A 168 1.98 11.95 -11.55
C LEU A 168 1.97 13.14 -10.56
N ARG A 169 1.88 12.87 -9.26
CA ARG A 169 1.90 13.90 -8.21
C ARG A 169 3.26 14.59 -8.07
N THR A 170 4.35 13.89 -8.31
CA THR A 170 5.72 14.45 -8.24
C THR A 170 6.08 15.38 -9.40
N GLY A 171 5.12 15.69 -10.30
CA GLY A 171 5.32 16.61 -11.43
C GLY A 171 6.12 16.01 -12.59
N ARG A 172 6.39 14.70 -12.56
CA ARG A 172 7.18 13.96 -13.56
C ARG A 172 6.32 13.54 -14.74
N HIS A 173 5.57 14.50 -15.30
CA HIS A 173 4.60 14.27 -16.38
C HIS A 173 5.25 13.71 -17.66
N GLU A 174 6.52 14.05 -17.92
CA GLU A 174 7.29 13.57 -19.08
C GLU A 174 7.82 12.13 -18.92
N GLU A 175 8.14 11.71 -17.69
CA GLU A 175 8.56 10.33 -17.43
C GLU A 175 7.38 9.35 -17.48
N HIS A 176 6.21 9.76 -17.00
CA HIS A 176 5.00 8.95 -17.11
C HIS A 176 4.62 8.72 -18.58
N ALA A 177 4.64 9.78 -19.39
CA ALA A 177 4.39 9.69 -20.83
C ALA A 177 5.41 8.79 -21.54
N LYS A 178 6.70 8.87 -21.18
CA LYS A 178 7.75 8.01 -21.77
C LYS A 178 7.69 6.54 -21.35
N ARG A 179 7.15 6.23 -20.17
CA ARG A 179 7.14 4.86 -19.61
C ARG A 179 5.86 4.10 -19.89
N TYR A 180 4.74 4.80 -20.10
CA TYR A 180 3.41 4.20 -20.19
C TYR A 180 2.56 4.67 -21.38
N GLY A 181 3.03 5.66 -22.17
CA GLY A 181 2.49 5.97 -23.50
C GLY A 181 2.93 4.95 -24.53
#